data_AF-A0A399P4I4-F1
#
_entry.id   AF-A0A399P4I4-F1
#
_cell.length_a   1.000
_cell.length_b   1.000
_cell.length_c   1.000
_cell.angle_alpha   90.00
_cell.angle_beta   90.00
_cell.angle_gamma   90.00
#
_symmetry.space_group_name_H-M   'P 1'
#
loop_
_entity.id
_entity.type
_entity.pdbx_description
1 polymer ?
#
loop_
_entity_poly.entity_id
_entity_poly.type
_entity_poly.pdbx_seq_one_letter_code
_entity_poly.pdbx_strand_id
1 'polypeptide(L)'
;AVRAEYGLDQPLLVQYLAQLGRLAQGDLGRSYALREDVVAVLARQLPGTLLLAVLALAVAWILALGLALVSTGAGRLAAAVGAGVEIVAASLPHFWIGVVLILVFSTGLGWLPAVSGPSPAGLVLPVLTLAIPLAGFLGQIMREALLDALDSQFALAARARGESEAGVRLRHTLRH
;
A
#
# COMPACT_ATOMS: atom_id res chain seq x y z
N ALA A 1 26.25 35.63 10.09
CA ALA A 1 25.91 35.53 8.66
C ALA A 1 24.79 34.52 8.43
N VAL A 2 25.05 33.21 8.53
CA VAL A 2 24.04 32.16 8.25
C VAL A 2 22.79 32.22 9.14
N ARG A 3 22.91 32.49 10.45
CA ARG A 3 21.72 32.56 11.33
C ARG A 3 20.78 33.71 10.97
N ALA A 4 21.33 34.85 10.57
CA ALA A 4 20.57 36.02 10.16
C ALA A 4 19.90 35.80 8.79
N GLU A 5 20.58 35.13 7.87
CA GLU A 5 20.07 34.78 6.53
C GLU A 5 18.82 33.88 6.59
N TYR A 6 18.78 32.97 7.56
CA TYR A 6 17.66 32.05 7.76
C TYR A 6 16.65 32.53 8.83
N GLY A 7 16.83 33.73 9.37
CA GLY A 7 15.95 34.29 10.41
C GLY A 7 16.01 33.55 11.75
N LEU A 8 17.03 32.70 11.97
CA LEU A 8 17.18 31.89 13.18
C LEU A 8 17.48 32.73 14.43
N ASP A 9 17.83 34.00 14.23
CA ASP A 9 18.06 34.97 15.31
C ASP A 9 16.75 35.62 15.81
N GLN A 10 15.60 35.34 15.18
CA GLN A 10 14.29 35.89 15.55
C GLN A 10 13.52 35.00 16.55
N PRO A 11 12.51 35.53 17.26
CA PRO A 11 11.64 34.69 18.09
C PRO A 11 10.97 33.57 17.27
N LEU A 12 10.84 32.37 17.85
CA LEU A 12 10.32 31.18 17.16
C LEU A 12 8.97 31.39 16.47
N LEU A 13 8.07 32.15 17.10
CA LEU A 13 6.76 32.45 16.53
C LEU A 13 6.88 33.24 15.22
N VAL A 14 7.81 34.19 15.15
CA VAL A 14 8.06 34.99 13.94
C VAL A 14 8.65 34.11 12.85
N GLN A 15 9.61 33.25 13.19
CA GLN A 15 10.19 32.28 12.24
C GLN A 15 9.11 31.37 11.65
N TYR A 16 8.21 30.86 12.50
CA TYR A 16 7.14 29.96 12.08
C TYR A 16 6.12 30.67 11.17
N LEU A 17 5.65 31.86 11.55
CA LEU A 17 4.69 32.62 10.73
C LEU A 17 5.31 33.08 9.41
N ALA A 18 6.58 33.49 9.41
CA ALA A 18 7.31 33.81 8.18
C ALA A 18 7.43 32.58 7.27
N GLN A 19 7.72 31.40 7.83
CA GLN A 19 7.76 30.15 7.07
C GLN A 19 6.40 29.78 6.48
N LEU A 20 5.32 29.92 7.25
CA LEU A 20 3.96 29.70 6.75
C LEU A 20 3.60 30.68 5.61
N GLY A 21 4.01 31.94 5.73
CA GLY A 21 3.83 32.94 4.67
C GLY A 21 4.53 32.54 3.37
N ARG A 22 5.78 32.06 3.46
CA ARG A 22 6.53 31.53 2.31
C ARG A 22 5.86 30.30 1.70
N LEU A 23 5.46 29.35 2.54
CA LEU A 23 4.75 28.13 2.10
C LEU A 23 3.43 28.44 1.38
N ALA A 24 2.66 29.41 1.88
CA ALA A 24 1.40 29.83 1.25
C ALA A 24 1.61 30.45 -0.14
N GLN A 25 2.81 30.95 -0.43
CA GLN A 25 3.22 31.46 -1.74
C GLN A 25 3.88 30.39 -2.62
N GLY A 26 3.99 29.14 -2.13
CA GLY A 26 4.66 28.03 -2.82
C GLY A 26 6.18 28.01 -2.65
N ASP A 27 6.75 28.89 -1.82
CA ASP A 27 8.18 28.92 -1.52
C ASP A 27 8.50 27.96 -0.36
N LEU A 28 8.98 26.78 -0.72
CA LEU A 28 9.48 25.76 0.21
C LEU A 28 10.94 26.02 0.65
N GLY A 29 11.60 27.01 0.04
CA GLY A 29 12.99 27.37 0.28
C GLY A 29 14.00 26.38 -0.31
N ARG A 30 15.23 26.46 0.22
CA ARG A 30 16.38 25.66 -0.21
C ARG A 30 16.72 24.60 0.84
N SER A 31 16.96 23.38 0.40
CA SER A 31 17.46 22.29 1.25
C SER A 31 18.88 22.59 1.69
N TYR A 32 19.12 22.62 3.00
CA TYR A 32 20.47 22.80 3.55
C TYR A 32 21.40 21.63 3.24
N ALA A 33 20.87 20.40 3.25
CA ALA A 33 21.66 19.19 3.05
C ALA A 33 22.04 19.01 1.57
N LEU A 34 21.09 19.25 0.67
CA LEU A 34 21.29 19.05 -0.77
C LEU A 34 21.80 20.32 -1.46
N ARG A 35 21.71 21.48 -0.79
CA ARG A 35 22.00 22.80 -1.37
C ARG A 35 21.24 23.05 -2.68
N GLU A 36 20.01 22.56 -2.76
CA GLU A 36 19.11 22.65 -3.92
C GLU A 36 17.72 23.13 -3.48
N ASP A 37 16.95 23.69 -4.41
CA ASP A 37 15.60 24.18 -4.12
C ASP A 37 14.67 22.99 -3.81
N VAL A 38 13.90 23.08 -2.72
CA VAL A 38 13.08 21.97 -2.22
C VAL A 38 12.04 21.54 -3.24
N VAL A 39 11.43 22.50 -3.94
CA VAL A 39 10.46 22.22 -5.02
C VAL A 39 11.07 21.33 -6.10
N ALA A 40 12.30 21.60 -6.52
CA ALA A 40 12.97 20.84 -7.58
C ALA A 40 13.30 19.41 -7.12
N VAL A 41 13.73 19.25 -5.85
CA VAL A 41 13.98 17.94 -5.24
C VAL A 41 12.69 17.13 -5.16
N LEU A 42 11.60 17.74 -4.67
CA LEU A 42 10.29 17.08 -4.59
C LEU A 42 9.79 16.69 -5.98
N ALA A 43 9.85 17.60 -6.96
CA ALA A 43 9.41 17.33 -8.32
C ALA A 43 10.18 16.16 -8.98
N ARG A 44 11.46 15.98 -8.65
CA ARG A 44 12.28 14.86 -9.15
C ARG A 44 11.90 13.53 -8.50
N GLN A 45 11.53 13.52 -7.23
CA GLN A 45 11.23 12.30 -6.47
C GLN A 45 9.75 11.88 -6.58
N LEU A 46 8.85 12.84 -6.74
CA LEU A 46 7.40 12.63 -6.74
C LEU A 46 6.94 11.54 -7.72
N PRO A 47 7.40 11.48 -8.99
CA PRO A 47 6.94 10.46 -9.93
C PRO A 47 7.29 9.04 -9.47
N GLY A 48 8.49 8.84 -8.91
CA GLY A 48 8.92 7.54 -8.40
C GLY A 48 8.12 7.10 -7.18
N THR A 49 7.86 8.02 -6.26
CA THR A 49 7.01 7.75 -5.09
C THR A 49 5.57 7.42 -5.49
N LEU A 50 4.99 8.18 -6.42
CA LEU A 50 3.64 7.93 -6.92
C LEU A 50 3.54 6.58 -7.64
N LEU A 51 4.51 6.27 -8.51
CA LEU A 51 4.56 4.98 -9.19
C LEU A 51 4.61 3.82 -8.20
N LEU A 52 5.51 3.90 -7.21
CA LEU A 52 5.63 2.87 -6.17
C LEU A 52 4.34 2.73 -5.37
N ALA A 53 3.73 3.84 -4.94
CA ALA A 53 2.50 3.84 -4.16
C ALA A 53 1.32 3.22 -4.93
N VAL A 54 1.13 3.62 -6.20
CA VAL A 54 0.05 3.10 -7.05
C VAL A 54 0.23 1.62 -7.33
N LEU A 55 1.45 1.17 -7.66
CA LEU A 55 1.72 -0.25 -7.91
C LEU A 55 1.55 -1.10 -6.65
N ALA A 56 2.05 -0.63 -5.51
CA ALA A 56 1.86 -1.30 -4.21
C ALA A 56 0.38 -1.44 -3.87
N LEU A 57 -0.40 -0.37 -4.05
CA LEU A 57 -1.84 -0.40 -3.80
C LEU A 57 -2.57 -1.37 -4.74
N ALA A 58 -2.26 -1.32 -6.04
CA ALA A 58 -2.89 -2.19 -7.03
C ALA A 58 -2.59 -3.68 -6.74
N VAL A 59 -1.33 -4.01 -6.44
CA VAL A 59 -0.94 -5.38 -6.07
C VAL A 59 -1.61 -5.79 -4.75
N ALA A 60 -1.67 -4.90 -3.76
CA ALA A 60 -2.33 -5.19 -2.49
C ALA A 60 -3.81 -5.53 -2.69
N TRP A 61 -4.52 -4.78 -3.53
CA TRP A 61 -5.92 -5.04 -3.89
C TRP A 61 -6.12 -6.39 -4.57
N ILE A 62 -5.26 -6.73 -5.54
CA ILE A 62 -5.33 -8.02 -6.24
C ILE A 62 -5.13 -9.18 -5.25
N LEU A 63 -4.11 -9.06 -4.37
CA LEU A 63 -3.83 -10.08 -3.35
C LEU A 63 -4.95 -10.18 -2.32
N ALA A 64 -5.47 -9.06 -1.82
CA ALA A 64 -6.58 -9.00 -0.87
C ALA A 64 -7.84 -9.64 -1.43
N LEU A 65 -8.21 -9.30 -2.67
CA LEU A 65 -9.38 -9.87 -3.33
C LEU A 65 -9.22 -11.38 -3.54
N GLY A 66 -8.04 -11.82 -4.01
CA GLY A 66 -7.76 -13.25 -4.18
C GLY A 66 -7.86 -14.02 -2.86
N LEU A 67 -7.31 -13.47 -1.78
CA LEU A 67 -7.33 -14.07 -0.45
C LEU A 67 -8.76 -14.14 0.11
N ALA A 68 -9.52 -13.06 -0.01
CA ALA A 68 -10.91 -12.98 0.45
C ALA A 68 -11.84 -13.95 -0.32
N LEU A 69 -11.66 -14.10 -1.63
CA LEU A 69 -12.45 -15.05 -2.44
C LEU A 69 -12.13 -16.51 -2.09
N VAL A 70 -10.86 -16.83 -1.83
CA VAL A 70 -10.45 -18.18 -1.40
C VAL A 70 -10.96 -18.49 0.00
N SER A 71 -10.85 -17.53 0.93
CA SER A 71 -11.23 -17.72 2.33
C SER A 71 -12.75 -17.82 2.52
N THR A 72 -13.55 -17.16 1.68
CA THR A 72 -15.02 -17.26 1.71
C THR A 72 -15.59 -18.44 0.89
N GLY A 73 -14.83 -18.96 -0.08
CA GLY A 73 -15.34 -19.94 -1.04
C GLY A 73 -15.11 -21.43 -0.73
N ALA A 74 -14.18 -21.77 0.17
CA ALA A 74 -13.62 -23.13 0.23
C ALA A 74 -13.73 -23.82 1.62
N GLY A 75 -14.94 -23.88 2.19
CA GLY A 75 -15.22 -24.67 3.41
C GLY A 75 -14.44 -24.22 4.66
N ARG A 76 -14.66 -24.92 5.79
CA ARG A 76 -14.10 -24.51 7.10
C ARG A 76 -12.55 -24.46 7.12
N LEU A 77 -11.89 -25.33 6.36
CA LEU A 77 -10.43 -25.40 6.32
C LEU A 77 -9.80 -24.23 5.53
N ALA A 78 -10.32 -23.89 4.34
CA ALA A 78 -9.77 -22.76 3.60
C ALA A 78 -10.11 -21.42 4.26
N ALA A 79 -11.27 -21.32 4.92
CA ALA A 79 -11.61 -20.16 5.74
C ALA A 79 -10.59 -19.96 6.88
N ALA A 80 -10.24 -21.03 7.60
CA ALA A 80 -9.26 -20.98 8.67
C ALA A 80 -7.84 -20.64 8.16
N VAL A 81 -7.42 -21.25 7.04
CA VAL A 81 -6.11 -20.98 6.41
C VAL A 81 -6.06 -19.54 5.89
N GLY A 82 -7.10 -19.09 5.19
CA GLY A 82 -7.19 -17.72 4.67
C GLY A 82 -7.13 -16.68 5.78
N ALA A 83 -7.93 -16.85 6.84
CA ALA A 83 -7.89 -15.97 8.01
C ALA A 83 -6.50 -15.95 8.68
N GLY A 84 -5.84 -17.11 8.79
CA GLY A 84 -4.48 -17.21 9.30
C GLY A 84 -3.46 -16.44 8.44
N VAL A 85 -3.53 -16.60 7.12
CA VAL A 85 -2.67 -15.88 6.16
C VAL A 85 -2.91 -14.37 6.22
N GLU A 86 -4.18 -13.93 6.28
CA GLU A 86 -4.56 -12.52 6.41
C GLU A 86 -3.94 -11.90 7.67
N ILE A 87 -4.11 -12.56 8.82
CA ILE A 87 -3.59 -12.10 10.12
C ILE A 87 -2.06 -12.04 10.10
N VAL A 88 -1.40 -13.09 9.61
CA VAL A 88 0.06 -13.14 9.54
C VAL A 88 0.58 -12.02 8.63
N ALA A 89 0.03 -11.89 7.42
CA ALA A 89 0.43 -10.85 6.49
C ALA A 89 0.27 -9.45 7.10
N ALA A 90 -0.87 -9.16 7.74
CA ALA A 90 -1.16 -7.87 8.35
C ALA A 90 -0.28 -7.56 9.59
N SER A 91 0.18 -8.58 10.30
CA SER A 91 0.93 -8.42 11.56
C SER A 91 2.44 -8.35 11.38
N LEU A 92 2.95 -8.68 10.18
CA LEU A 92 4.39 -8.69 9.92
C LEU A 92 4.93 -7.26 9.72
N PRO A 93 6.05 -6.89 10.37
CA PRO A 93 6.68 -5.59 10.14
C PRO A 93 7.17 -5.44 8.70
N HIS A 94 6.89 -4.28 8.08
CA HIS A 94 7.31 -3.97 6.70
C HIS A 94 8.82 -4.18 6.47
N PHE A 95 9.66 -3.72 7.41
CA PHE A 95 11.11 -3.87 7.28
C PHE A 95 11.53 -5.35 7.26
N TRP A 96 10.87 -6.21 8.04
CA TRP A 96 11.20 -7.63 8.12
C TRP A 96 10.87 -8.32 6.79
N ILE A 97 9.69 -8.04 6.22
CA ILE A 97 9.30 -8.54 4.90
C ILE A 97 10.31 -8.08 3.85
N GLY A 98 10.66 -6.80 3.84
CA GLY A 98 11.63 -6.26 2.88
C GLY A 98 12.98 -6.96 2.96
N VAL A 99 13.50 -7.17 4.17
CA VAL A 99 14.76 -7.90 4.38
C VAL A 99 14.67 -9.34 3.90
N VAL A 100 13.59 -10.07 4.24
CA VAL A 100 13.40 -11.47 3.81
C VAL A 100 13.29 -11.56 2.29
N LEU A 101 12.51 -10.68 1.67
CA LEU A 101 12.36 -10.64 0.21
C LEU A 101 13.70 -10.39 -0.49
N ILE A 102 14.52 -9.46 0.03
CA ILE A 102 15.86 -9.20 -0.50
C ILE A 102 16.76 -10.43 -0.33
N LEU A 103 16.81 -11.01 0.87
CA LEU A 103 17.68 -12.17 1.15
C LEU A 103 17.33 -13.37 0.26
N VAL A 104 16.04 -13.65 0.05
CA VAL A 104 15.60 -14.79 -0.75
C VAL A 104 15.73 -14.51 -2.24
N PHE A 105 15.13 -13.44 -2.74
CA PHE A 105 14.99 -13.21 -4.19
C PHE A 105 16.17 -12.48 -4.81
N SER A 106 16.90 -11.68 -4.03
CA SER A 106 18.08 -10.99 -4.51
C SER A 106 19.35 -11.76 -4.20
N THR A 107 19.64 -12.01 -2.92
CA THR A 107 20.92 -12.62 -2.53
C THR A 107 20.94 -14.13 -2.74
N GLY A 108 19.88 -14.84 -2.36
CA GLY A 108 19.82 -16.30 -2.45
C GLY A 108 19.61 -16.80 -3.88
N LEU A 109 18.60 -16.28 -4.56
CA LEU A 109 18.19 -16.73 -5.90
C LEU A 109 18.81 -15.92 -7.05
N GLY A 110 19.20 -14.67 -6.82
CA GLY A 110 19.72 -13.79 -7.88
C GLY A 110 18.70 -13.37 -8.94
N TRP A 111 17.39 -13.53 -8.66
CA TRP A 111 16.33 -13.25 -9.64
C TRP A 111 16.01 -11.77 -9.76
N LEU A 112 16.06 -11.04 -8.65
CA LEU A 112 15.63 -9.64 -8.57
C LEU A 112 16.75 -8.78 -7.96
N PRO A 113 16.92 -7.52 -8.41
CA PRO A 113 17.90 -6.63 -7.81
C PRO A 113 17.42 -6.13 -6.44
N ALA A 114 18.34 -5.99 -5.48
CA ALA A 114 18.03 -5.53 -4.12
C ALA A 114 17.63 -4.05 -4.06
N VAL A 115 18.11 -3.24 -5.00
CA VAL A 115 17.89 -1.80 -5.06
C VAL A 115 17.17 -1.46 -6.36
N SER A 116 16.19 -0.57 -6.26
CA SER A 116 15.50 -0.02 -7.42
C SER A 116 16.49 0.75 -8.32
N GLY A 117 16.62 0.29 -9.56
CA GLY A 117 17.40 0.95 -10.60
C GLY A 117 16.51 1.38 -11.77
N PRO A 118 17.08 1.66 -12.96
CA PRO A 118 16.29 2.00 -14.15
C PRO A 118 15.47 0.82 -14.69
N SER A 119 15.74 -0.41 -14.23
CA SER A 119 14.98 -1.61 -14.61
C SER A 119 13.69 -1.73 -13.80
N PRO A 120 12.53 -2.02 -14.44
CA PRO A 120 11.27 -2.31 -13.74
C PRO A 120 11.37 -3.44 -12.70
N ALA A 121 12.31 -4.38 -12.89
CA ALA A 121 12.53 -5.48 -11.94
C ALA A 121 12.91 -4.97 -10.53
N GLY A 122 13.55 -3.81 -10.43
CA GLY A 122 13.90 -3.20 -9.14
C GLY A 122 12.73 -2.60 -8.38
N LEU A 123 11.53 -2.55 -8.96
CA LEU A 123 10.31 -2.15 -8.27
C LEU A 123 9.60 -3.34 -7.62
N VAL A 124 9.89 -4.57 -8.02
CA VAL A 124 9.13 -5.75 -7.56
C VAL A 124 9.25 -5.95 -6.06
N LEU A 125 10.48 -5.97 -5.50
CA LEU A 125 10.66 -6.20 -4.06
C LEU A 125 10.06 -5.06 -3.21
N PRO A 126 10.30 -3.76 -3.52
CA PRO A 126 9.65 -2.67 -2.80
C PRO A 126 8.12 -2.70 -2.88
N VAL A 127 7.56 -2.99 -4.07
CA VAL A 127 6.10 -3.11 -4.27
C VAL A 127 5.54 -4.23 -3.40
N LEU A 128 6.16 -5.42 -3.39
CA LEU A 128 5.70 -6.54 -2.56
C LEU A 128 5.84 -6.26 -1.07
N THR A 129 6.92 -5.58 -0.66
CA THR A 129 7.18 -5.20 0.73
C THR A 129 6.05 -4.33 1.29
N LEU A 130 5.54 -3.41 0.47
CA LEU A 130 4.41 -2.55 0.83
C LEU A 130 3.05 -3.26 0.66
N ALA A 131 2.92 -4.07 -0.39
CA ALA A 131 1.65 -4.66 -0.76
C ALA A 131 1.20 -5.80 0.17
N ILE A 132 2.11 -6.63 0.69
CA ILE A 132 1.76 -7.83 1.46
C ILE A 132 1.02 -7.49 2.76
N PRO A 133 1.53 -6.61 3.65
CA PRO A 133 0.79 -6.25 4.86
C PRO A 133 -0.54 -5.55 4.56
N LEU A 134 -0.52 -4.66 3.57
CA LEU A 134 -1.72 -3.95 3.14
C LEU A 134 -2.77 -4.92 2.58
N ALA A 135 -2.36 -5.96 1.86
CA ALA A 135 -3.24 -7.01 1.36
C ALA A 135 -3.85 -7.84 2.50
N GLY A 136 -3.08 -8.13 3.56
CA GLY A 136 -3.61 -8.81 4.74
C GLY A 136 -4.71 -8.00 5.42
N PHE A 137 -4.45 -6.70 5.63
CA PHE A 137 -5.42 -5.78 6.23
C PHE A 137 -6.67 -5.59 5.35
N LEU A 138 -6.49 -5.28 4.06
CA LEU A 138 -7.61 -5.13 3.13
C LEU A 138 -8.38 -6.44 2.95
N GLY A 139 -7.67 -7.58 2.88
CA GLY A 139 -8.27 -8.90 2.75
C GLY A 139 -9.22 -9.21 3.90
N GLN A 140 -8.85 -8.87 5.13
CA GLN A 140 -9.72 -9.05 6.29
C GLN A 140 -11.03 -8.25 6.16
N ILE A 141 -10.94 -6.98 5.75
CA ILE A 141 -12.11 -6.10 5.54
C ILE A 141 -12.97 -6.63 4.39
N MET A 142 -12.36 -7.00 3.26
CA MET A 142 -13.06 -7.53 2.10
C MET A 142 -13.73 -8.85 2.40
N ARG A 143 -13.10 -9.72 3.20
CA ARG A 143 -13.67 -11.00 3.63
C ARG A 143 -14.93 -10.79 4.45
N GLU A 144 -14.91 -9.87 5.41
CA GLU A 144 -16.06 -9.54 6.25
C GLU A 144 -17.21 -8.99 5.41
N ALA A 145 -16.93 -8.04 4.51
CA ALA A 145 -17.92 -7.51 3.57
C ALA A 145 -18.50 -8.60 2.63
N LEU A 146 -17.68 -9.53 2.15
CA LEU A 146 -18.14 -10.64 1.32
C LEU A 146 -19.03 -11.62 2.09
N LEU A 147 -18.69 -11.93 3.35
CA LEU A 147 -19.52 -12.78 4.20
C LEU A 147 -20.88 -12.13 4.48
N ASP A 148 -20.89 -10.85 4.84
CA ASP A 148 -22.12 -10.08 5.06
C ASP A 148 -23.00 -10.04 3.80
N ALA A 149 -22.38 -9.86 2.63
CA ALA A 149 -23.09 -9.88 1.35
C ALA A 149 -23.68 -11.27 1.02
N LEU A 150 -22.97 -12.35 1.35
CA LEU A 150 -23.43 -13.74 1.14
C LEU A 150 -24.59 -14.14 2.06
N ASP A 151 -24.70 -13.52 3.25
CA ASP A 151 -25.78 -13.76 4.21
C ASP A 151 -26.99 -12.80 4.02
N SER A 152 -26.89 -11.84 3.10
CA SER A 152 -27.97 -10.89 2.82
C SER A 152 -29.22 -11.54 2.20
N GLN A 153 -30.39 -10.92 2.42
CA GLN A 153 -31.67 -11.37 1.83
C GLN A 153 -31.63 -11.43 0.30
N PHE A 154 -30.78 -10.62 -0.33
CA PHE A 154 -30.55 -10.65 -1.78
C PHE A 154 -29.92 -11.97 -2.24
N ALA A 155 -28.90 -12.46 -1.52
CA ALA A 155 -28.23 -13.72 -1.85
C ALA A 155 -29.19 -14.91 -1.74
N LEU A 156 -30.09 -14.90 -0.74
CA LEU A 156 -31.17 -15.88 -0.59
C LEU A 156 -32.12 -15.88 -1.80
N ALA A 157 -32.55 -14.70 -2.26
CA ALA A 157 -33.41 -14.59 -3.44
C ALA A 157 -32.72 -15.04 -4.74
N ALA A 158 -31.42 -14.78 -4.89
CA ALA A 158 -30.63 -15.25 -6.04
C ALA A 158 -30.50 -16.78 -6.05
N ARG A 159 -30.24 -17.41 -4.90
CA ARG A 159 -30.23 -18.88 -4.78
C ARG A 159 -31.60 -19.49 -5.07
N ALA A 160 -32.69 -18.87 -4.63
CA ALA A 160 -34.05 -19.31 -4.92
C ALA A 160 -34.40 -19.28 -6.43
N ARG A 161 -33.68 -18.47 -7.23
CA ARG A 161 -33.79 -18.42 -8.69
C ARG A 161 -32.88 -19.43 -9.41
N GLY A 162 -32.12 -20.25 -8.69
CA GLY A 162 -31.25 -21.29 -9.27
C GLY A 162 -29.87 -20.82 -9.69
N GLU A 163 -29.41 -19.63 -9.27
CA GLU A 163 -28.04 -19.20 -9.56
C GLU A 163 -27.01 -20.00 -8.76
N SER A 164 -25.92 -20.40 -9.42
CA SER A 164 -24.82 -21.14 -8.79
C SER A 164 -24.04 -20.27 -7.81
N GLU A 165 -23.40 -20.86 -6.78
CA GLU A 165 -22.58 -20.10 -5.82
C GLU A 165 -21.50 -19.25 -6.51
N ALA A 166 -20.90 -19.75 -7.59
CA ALA A 166 -19.94 -19.00 -8.39
C ALA A 166 -20.59 -17.83 -9.15
N GLY A 167 -21.83 -17.99 -9.62
CA GLY A 167 -22.61 -16.92 -10.26
C GLY A 167 -22.97 -15.80 -9.28
N VAL A 168 -23.40 -16.14 -8.08
CA VAL A 168 -23.66 -15.16 -7.00
C VAL A 168 -22.37 -14.42 -6.61
N ARG A 169 -21.25 -15.16 -6.45
CA ARG A 169 -19.94 -14.60 -6.06
C ARG A 169 -19.33 -13.65 -7.11
N LEU A 170 -19.29 -14.06 -8.39
CA LEU A 170 -18.61 -13.30 -9.45
C LEU A 170 -19.44 -12.17 -10.06
N ARG A 171 -20.77 -12.32 -10.13
CA ARG A 171 -21.63 -11.41 -10.90
C ARG A 171 -22.31 -10.32 -10.04
N HIS A 172 -22.46 -10.53 -8.73
CA HIS A 172 -23.21 -9.62 -7.87
C HIS A 172 -22.44 -9.06 -6.67
N THR A 173 -21.53 -9.81 -6.03
CA THR A 173 -20.74 -9.32 -4.88
C THR A 173 -19.61 -8.35 -5.21
N LEU A 174 -19.20 -8.24 -6.48
CA LEU A 174 -18.19 -7.25 -6.93
C LEU A 174 -18.82 -5.94 -7.44
N ARG A 175 -20.15 -5.90 -7.56
CA ARG A 175 -20.90 -4.75 -8.11
C ARG A 175 -21.56 -3.90 -7.02
N HIS A 176 -21.63 -4.43 -5.79
CA HIS A 176 -22.13 -3.79 -4.58
C HIS A 176 -21.05 -3.88 -3.50
#